data_AF-A0A2W2EAC5-F1
#
_entry.id   AF-A0A2W2EAC5-F1
#
_cell.length_a   1.000
_cell.length_b   1.000
_cell.length_c   1.000
_cell.angle_alpha   90.00
_cell.angle_beta   90.00
_cell.angle_gamma   90.00
#
_symmetry.space_group_name_H-M   'P 1'
#
loop_
_entity.id
_entity.type
_entity.pdbx_description
1 polymer ?
#
loop_
_entity_poly.entity_id
_entity_poly.type
_entity_poly.pdbx_seq_one_letter_code
_entity_poly.pdbx_strand_id
1 'polypeptide(L)'
;MNLPPSYRQFLLYSDGWGVEEYSLWPVAEVGWVRDVLPSRVEAWSVPRDEVPDDLYFVYGKKQNHHAIRAEYLPDTLIVGLWDGDLLLNPHVMTSDGEWEAWLLAGWMAGAKRHRSFWDLMKDLCTP
;
A
#
# COMPACT_ATOMS: atom_id res chain seq x y z
N MET A 1 2.83 -2.90 17.60
CA MET A 1 1.97 -3.22 16.44
C MET A 1 2.53 -4.46 15.78
N ASN A 2 1.67 -5.38 15.34
CA ASN A 2 2.07 -6.56 14.56
C ASN A 2 1.81 -6.30 13.08
N LEU A 3 2.65 -6.85 12.21
CA LEU A 3 2.39 -6.85 10.76
C LEU A 3 1.05 -7.53 10.43
N PRO A 4 0.36 -7.10 9.36
CA PRO A 4 -0.94 -7.64 9.01
C PRO A 4 -0.86 -9.15 8.72
N PRO A 5 -1.86 -9.95 9.14
CA PRO A 5 -1.78 -11.41 9.10
C PRO A 5 -1.36 -11.99 7.75
N SER A 6 -1.95 -11.53 6.65
CA SER A 6 -1.68 -12.03 5.31
C SER A 6 -0.27 -11.70 4.83
N TYR A 7 0.23 -10.51 5.12
CA TYR A 7 1.63 -10.15 4.82
C TYR A 7 2.61 -10.95 5.66
N ARG A 8 2.31 -11.18 6.95
CA ARG A 8 3.12 -12.06 7.81
C ARG A 8 3.19 -13.49 7.27
N GLN A 9 2.08 -14.02 6.76
CA GLN A 9 2.06 -15.34 6.14
C GLN A 9 2.92 -15.40 4.87
N PHE A 10 2.90 -14.36 4.04
CA PHE A 10 3.79 -14.24 2.89
C PHE A 10 5.27 -14.26 3.30
N LEU A 11 5.65 -13.43 4.28
CA LEU A 11 7.03 -13.39 4.79
C LEU A 11 7.50 -14.74 5.34
N LEU A 12 6.63 -15.45 6.06
CA LEU A 12 6.95 -16.80 6.56
C LEU A 12 7.10 -17.85 5.45
N TYR A 13 6.48 -17.62 4.29
CA TYR A 13 6.48 -18.57 3.18
C TYR A 13 7.65 -18.38 2.23
N SER A 14 7.92 -17.14 1.79
CA SER A 14 8.98 -16.87 0.81
C SER A 14 10.01 -15.82 1.24
N ASP A 15 9.66 -14.94 2.19
CA ASP A 15 10.47 -13.80 2.62
C ASP A 15 11.02 -12.98 1.43
N GLY A 16 10.10 -12.53 0.58
CA GLY A 16 10.40 -11.84 -0.67
C GLY A 16 10.14 -12.69 -1.91
N TRP A 17 10.02 -12.03 -3.06
CA TRP A 17 9.76 -12.66 -4.37
C TRP A 17 10.01 -11.66 -5.51
N GLY A 18 10.30 -12.18 -6.71
CA GLY A 18 10.39 -11.36 -7.93
C GLY A 18 11.73 -10.63 -8.08
N VAL A 19 11.80 -9.76 -9.09
CA VAL A 19 13.00 -8.98 -9.44
C VAL A 19 12.59 -7.58 -9.91
N GLU A 20 13.41 -6.58 -9.58
CA GLU A 20 13.26 -5.21 -10.07
C GLU A 20 11.84 -4.64 -9.86
N GLU A 21 11.17 -4.21 -10.94
CA GLU A 21 9.89 -3.48 -10.95
C GLU A 21 8.67 -4.33 -10.59
N TYR A 22 8.83 -5.66 -10.53
CA TYR A 22 7.81 -6.61 -10.09
C TYR A 22 8.40 -7.48 -8.97
N SER A 23 8.40 -6.93 -7.76
CA SER A 23 9.04 -7.57 -6.62
C SER A 23 8.27 -7.34 -5.32
N LEU A 24 8.37 -8.31 -4.42
CA LEU A 24 8.02 -8.18 -3.01
C LEU A 24 9.32 -8.32 -2.22
N TRP A 25 9.60 -7.37 -1.35
CA TRP A 25 10.87 -7.28 -0.67
C TRP A 25 10.94 -8.22 0.54
N PRO A 26 12.13 -8.78 0.84
CA PRO A 26 12.35 -9.52 2.08
C PRO A 26 12.15 -8.60 3.29
N VAL A 27 11.85 -9.18 4.45
CA VAL A 27 11.61 -8.42 5.69
C VAL A 27 12.78 -7.52 6.09
N ALA A 28 14.00 -7.84 5.66
CA ALA A 28 15.20 -7.04 5.92
C ALA A 28 15.28 -5.74 5.11
N GLU A 29 14.50 -5.62 4.02
CA GLU A 29 14.55 -4.48 3.10
C GLU A 29 13.31 -3.58 3.19
N VAL A 30 12.24 -4.04 3.83
CA VAL A 30 11.04 -3.23 4.04
C VAL A 30 11.25 -2.14 5.09
N GLY A 31 10.57 -1.03 4.91
CA GLY A 31 10.68 0.13 5.82
C GLY A 31 9.54 1.11 5.65
N TRP A 32 9.45 2.07 6.56
CA TRP A 32 8.47 3.14 6.47
C TRP A 32 8.84 4.09 5.33
N VAL A 33 7.87 4.48 4.51
CA VAL A 33 8.13 5.31 3.32
C VAL A 33 8.89 6.59 3.66
N ARG A 34 8.61 7.22 4.80
CA ARG A 34 9.35 8.41 5.26
C ARG A 34 10.86 8.17 5.47
N ASP A 35 11.24 6.95 5.83
CA ASP A 35 12.61 6.57 6.18
C ASP A 35 13.37 6.05 4.96
N VAL A 36 12.74 5.17 4.16
CA VAL A 36 13.39 4.55 3.00
C VAL A 36 13.24 5.35 1.71
N LEU A 37 12.15 6.12 1.57
CA LEU A 37 11.78 6.79 0.32
C LEU A 37 11.27 8.23 0.55
N PRO A 38 12.07 9.12 1.17
CA PRO A 38 11.61 10.48 1.49
C PRO A 38 11.19 11.30 0.26
N SER A 39 11.79 11.05 -0.91
CA SER A 39 11.39 11.70 -2.16
C SER A 39 9.98 11.31 -2.64
N ARG A 40 9.49 10.11 -2.28
CA ARG A 40 8.10 9.72 -2.53
C ARG A 40 7.16 10.56 -1.66
N VAL A 41 7.50 10.75 -0.39
CA VAL A 41 6.70 11.61 0.50
C VAL A 41 6.59 13.00 -0.10
N GLU A 42 7.69 13.61 -0.50
CA GLU A 42 7.68 14.95 -1.11
C GLU A 42 6.81 15.00 -2.38
N ALA A 43 6.97 14.03 -3.30
CA ALA A 43 6.23 14.00 -4.56
C ALA A 43 4.72 13.87 -4.39
N TRP A 44 4.27 13.19 -3.33
CA TRP A 44 2.86 12.90 -3.10
C TRP A 44 2.21 13.76 -2.02
N SER A 45 2.98 14.50 -1.22
CA SER A 45 2.53 15.40 -0.16
C SER A 45 2.10 16.78 -0.68
N VAL A 46 1.65 16.86 -1.93
CA VAL A 46 1.05 18.08 -2.48
C VAL A 46 -0.22 18.43 -1.69
N PRO A 47 -0.49 19.70 -1.37
CA PRO A 47 -1.71 20.11 -0.69
C PRO A 47 -2.95 19.61 -1.44
N ARG A 48 -3.85 18.94 -0.73
CA ARG A 48 -5.13 18.41 -1.23
C ARG A 48 -6.23 18.77 -0.25
N ASP A 49 -7.45 18.84 -0.76
CA ASP A 49 -8.63 18.90 0.10
C ASP A 49 -8.72 17.64 0.95
N GLU A 50 -9.26 17.79 2.16
CA GLU A 50 -9.53 16.65 3.05
C GLU A 50 -10.42 15.62 2.34
N VAL A 51 -10.05 14.34 2.42
CA VAL A 51 -10.82 13.25 1.82
C VAL A 51 -11.74 12.65 2.89
N PRO A 52 -13.07 12.84 2.82
CA PRO A 52 -14.01 12.34 3.82
C PRO A 52 -14.15 10.81 3.76
N ASP A 53 -14.60 10.20 4.86
CA ASP A 53 -14.70 8.74 5.03
C ASP A 53 -15.58 8.06 3.97
N ASP A 54 -16.69 8.69 3.58
CA ASP A 54 -17.64 8.18 2.59
C ASP A 54 -17.05 8.13 1.17
N LEU A 55 -16.06 8.98 0.88
CA LEU A 55 -15.27 8.93 -0.34
C LEU A 55 -14.05 7.99 -0.19
N TYR A 56 -13.41 8.00 0.98
CA TYR A 56 -12.19 7.25 1.24
C TYR A 56 -12.46 5.74 1.30
N PHE A 57 -13.42 5.27 2.10
CA PHE A 57 -13.63 3.84 2.38
C PHE A 57 -14.42 3.07 1.30
N VAL A 58 -14.44 3.59 0.06
CA VAL A 58 -14.97 2.89 -1.11
C VAL A 58 -13.87 2.05 -1.76
N TYR A 59 -14.03 0.73 -1.71
CA TYR A 59 -13.09 -0.24 -2.29
C TYR A 59 -13.66 -0.91 -3.55
N GLY A 60 -12.77 -1.46 -4.39
CA GLY A 60 -13.14 -2.16 -5.61
C GLY A 60 -13.46 -1.22 -6.77
N LYS A 61 -14.33 -1.65 -7.70
CA LYS A 61 -14.54 -0.96 -8.99
C LYS A 61 -15.07 0.48 -8.91
N LYS A 62 -15.69 0.85 -7.79
CA LYS A 62 -16.25 2.21 -7.58
C LYS A 62 -15.30 3.15 -6.84
N GLN A 63 -14.14 2.67 -6.43
CA GLN A 63 -13.13 3.46 -5.76
C GLN A 63 -12.69 4.64 -6.64
N ASN A 64 -12.58 5.82 -6.04
CA ASN A 64 -11.86 6.94 -6.64
C ASN A 64 -10.37 6.84 -6.27
N HIS A 65 -9.50 6.54 -7.25
CA HIS A 65 -8.07 6.40 -6.99
C HIS A 65 -7.39 7.69 -6.55
N HIS A 66 -7.95 8.86 -6.87
CA HIS A 66 -7.40 10.16 -6.45
C HIS A 66 -7.75 10.53 -5.01
N ALA A 67 -8.74 9.85 -4.41
CA ALA A 67 -9.20 10.06 -3.04
C ALA A 67 -8.26 9.41 -2.01
N ILE A 68 -6.98 9.72 -2.12
CA ILE A 68 -5.94 9.28 -1.18
C ILE A 68 -5.76 10.31 -0.06
N ARG A 69 -5.52 9.81 1.15
CA ARG A 69 -5.12 10.61 2.32
C ARG A 69 -3.61 10.66 2.34
N ALA A 70 -3.04 11.67 1.69
CA ALA A 70 -1.59 11.81 1.53
C ALA A 70 -0.87 11.88 2.88
N GLU A 71 -1.54 12.35 3.92
CA GLU A 71 -1.07 12.37 5.31
C GLU A 71 -0.75 10.97 5.87
N TYR A 72 -1.30 9.89 5.31
CA TYR A 72 -0.97 8.52 5.73
C TYR A 72 0.32 8.00 5.09
N LEU A 73 0.71 8.54 3.92
CA LEU A 73 1.82 8.02 3.11
C LEU A 73 3.14 7.88 3.89
N PRO A 74 3.59 8.87 4.70
CA PRO A 74 4.85 8.77 5.45
C PRO A 74 4.90 7.55 6.38
N ASP A 75 3.74 7.12 6.88
CA ASP A 75 3.61 6.06 7.88
C ASP A 75 3.23 4.71 7.25
N THR A 76 3.13 4.64 5.92
CA THR A 76 2.96 3.36 5.23
C THR A 76 4.27 2.58 5.17
N LEU A 77 4.17 1.26 5.22
CA LEU A 77 5.30 0.35 5.03
C LEU A 77 5.39 0.01 3.55
N ILE A 78 6.52 0.31 2.89
CA ILE A 78 6.74 -0.19 1.53
C ILE A 78 7.20 -1.63 1.57
N VAL A 79 6.56 -2.48 0.76
CA VAL A 79 6.78 -3.93 0.76
C VAL A 79 7.18 -4.48 -0.61
N GLY A 80 7.27 -3.64 -1.63
CA GLY A 80 7.63 -4.09 -2.98
C GLY A 80 7.20 -3.10 -4.06
N LEU A 81 7.31 -3.56 -5.30
CA LEU A 81 7.01 -2.82 -6.53
C LEU A 81 6.13 -3.64 -7.47
N TRP A 82 5.21 -2.97 -8.16
CA TRP A 82 4.39 -3.53 -9.23
C TRP A 82 3.88 -2.44 -10.19
N ASP A 83 4.74 -1.92 -11.07
CA ASP A 83 4.45 -0.71 -11.87
C ASP A 83 4.00 0.49 -10.99
N GLY A 84 4.52 0.53 -9.77
CA GLY A 84 4.14 1.43 -8.69
C GLY A 84 4.65 0.91 -7.35
N ASP A 85 4.47 1.69 -6.29
CA ASP A 85 4.87 1.30 -4.93
C ASP A 85 3.76 0.45 -4.28
N LEU A 86 4.12 -0.72 -3.74
CA LEU A 86 3.23 -1.55 -2.92
C LEU A 86 3.38 -1.17 -1.46
N LEU A 87 2.32 -0.62 -0.86
CA LEU A 87 2.36 -0.03 0.49
C LEU A 87 1.34 -0.68 1.42
N LEU A 88 1.66 -0.78 2.71
CA LEU A 88 0.73 -1.20 3.76
C LEU A 88 0.50 -0.03 4.74
N ASN A 89 -0.77 0.33 4.93
CA ASN A 89 -1.19 1.49 5.71
C ASN A 89 -1.71 1.08 7.11
N PRO A 90 -0.96 1.31 8.20
CA PRO A 90 -1.39 0.96 9.55
C PRO A 90 -2.49 1.86 10.12
N HIS A 91 -2.79 3.01 9.50
CA HIS A 91 -3.85 3.91 9.97
C HIS A 91 -5.26 3.39 9.69
N VAL A 92 -5.39 2.47 8.74
CA VAL A 92 -6.66 1.85 8.36
C VAL A 92 -6.52 0.36 8.55
N MET A 93 -7.19 -0.15 9.59
CA MET A 93 -7.16 -1.56 9.96
C MET A 93 -8.55 -2.16 9.99
N THR A 94 -8.67 -3.37 9.47
CA THR A 94 -9.86 -4.20 9.63
C THR A 94 -9.91 -4.83 11.02
N SER A 95 -11.07 -5.37 11.41
CA SER A 95 -11.26 -5.98 12.73
C SER A 95 -10.42 -7.25 12.98
N ASP A 96 -9.97 -7.92 11.92
CA ASP A 96 -9.06 -9.07 11.96
C ASP A 96 -7.57 -8.67 11.92
N GLY A 97 -7.28 -7.37 11.86
CA GLY A 97 -5.92 -6.83 11.95
C GLY A 97 -5.18 -6.72 10.63
N GLU A 98 -5.85 -6.89 9.49
CA GLU A 98 -5.28 -6.52 8.19
C GLU A 98 -5.14 -5.01 8.10
N TRP A 99 -4.06 -4.58 7.43
CA TRP A 99 -3.82 -3.19 7.09
C TRP A 99 -4.32 -2.97 5.67
N GLU A 100 -4.86 -1.78 5.41
CA GLU A 100 -5.16 -1.37 4.06
C GLU A 100 -3.89 -1.43 3.20
N ALA A 101 -4.00 -1.97 2.00
CA ALA A 101 -2.88 -2.13 1.07
C ALA A 101 -3.09 -1.25 -0.15
N TRP A 102 -2.02 -0.60 -0.64
CA TRP A 102 -2.08 0.34 -1.75
C TRP A 102 -1.16 -0.13 -2.87
N LEU A 103 -1.63 -0.01 -4.11
CA LEU A 103 -0.77 0.21 -5.27
C LEU A 103 -0.78 1.72 -5.55
N LEU A 104 0.30 2.41 -5.18
CA LEU A 104 0.48 3.84 -5.45
C LEU A 104 1.26 4.03 -6.75
N ALA A 105 0.66 4.70 -7.73
CA ALA A 105 1.29 4.83 -9.05
C ALA A 105 1.04 6.19 -9.70
N GLY A 106 2.10 6.75 -10.29
CA GLY A 106 2.04 8.05 -10.97
C GLY A 106 1.08 8.08 -12.16
N TRP A 107 1.00 6.98 -12.93
CA TRP A 107 0.08 6.86 -14.08
C TRP A 107 -1.40 6.86 -13.68
N MET A 108 -1.71 6.56 -12.42
CA MET A 108 -3.05 6.63 -11.84
C MET A 108 -3.31 7.99 -11.16
N ALA A 109 -2.26 8.79 -10.94
CA ALA A 109 -2.27 9.99 -10.10
C ALA A 109 -2.95 9.75 -8.73
N GLY A 110 -2.71 8.58 -8.13
CA GLY A 110 -3.39 8.14 -6.93
C GLY A 110 -3.01 6.71 -6.54
N ALA A 111 -3.85 6.10 -5.69
CA ALA A 111 -3.66 4.73 -5.24
C ALA A 111 -4.91 3.87 -5.49
N LYS A 112 -4.68 2.64 -5.96
CA LYS A 112 -5.68 1.58 -5.90
C LYS A 112 -5.54 0.90 -4.54
N ARG A 113 -6.52 1.11 -3.66
CA ARG A 113 -6.51 0.58 -2.29
C ARG A 113 -7.35 -0.69 -2.17
N HIS A 114 -6.92 -1.55 -1.26
CA HIS A 114 -7.49 -2.86 -0.94
C HIS A 114 -7.52 -3.04 0.58
N ARG A 115 -8.43 -3.88 1.07
CA ARG A 115 -8.62 -4.06 2.52
C ARG A 115 -7.50 -4.85 3.21
N SER A 116 -6.64 -5.49 2.43
CA SER A 116 -5.56 -6.36 2.92
C SER A 116 -4.48 -6.54 1.87
N PHE A 117 -3.28 -6.97 2.30
CA PHE A 117 -2.22 -7.40 1.38
C PHE A 117 -2.70 -8.56 0.49
N TRP A 118 -3.45 -9.51 1.05
CA TRP A 118 -4.05 -10.61 0.27
C TRP A 118 -4.97 -10.14 -0.85
N ASP A 119 -5.84 -9.15 -0.58
CA ASP A 119 -6.74 -8.61 -1.59
C ASP A 119 -5.99 -7.88 -2.71
N LEU A 120 -4.93 -7.15 -2.37
CA LEU A 120 -4.02 -6.53 -3.34
C LEU A 120 -3.37 -7.59 -4.22
N MET A 121 -2.73 -8.61 -3.62
CA MET A 121 -2.05 -9.64 -4.40
C MET A 121 -2.99 -10.46 -5.28
N LYS A 122 -4.20 -10.77 -4.82
CA LYS A 122 -5.21 -11.42 -5.68
C LYS A 122 -5.53 -10.57 -6.91
N ASP A 123 -5.70 -9.26 -6.74
CA ASP A 123 -6.03 -8.36 -7.84
C ASP A 123 -4.86 -8.17 -8.82
N LEU A 124 -3.61 -8.18 -8.34
CA LEU A 124 -2.41 -8.08 -9.19
C LEU A 124 -2.04 -9.38 -9.91
N CYS A 125 -2.28 -10.54 -9.29
CA CYS A 125 -1.89 -11.85 -9.83
C CYS A 125 -3.02 -12.60 -10.56
N THR A 126 -4.21 -12.01 -10.68
CA THR A 126 -5.29 -12.60 -11.49
C THR A 126 -5.08 -12.21 -12.97
N PRO A 127 -5.17 -13.18 -13.92
CA PRO A 127 -4.99 -12.93 -15.35
C PRO A 127 -6.06 -12.01 -15.96
#